data_AF-A0A7X6CHL7-F1
#
_entry.id   AF-A0A7X6CHL7-F1
#
_cell.length_a   1.000
_cell.length_b   1.000
_cell.length_c   1.000
_cell.angle_alpha   90.00
_cell.angle_beta   90.00
_cell.angle_gamma   90.00
#
_symmetry.space_group_name_H-M   'P 1'
#
loop_
_entity.id
_entity.type
_entity.pdbx_description
1 polymer ?
#
loop_
_entity_poly.entity_id
_entity_poly.type
_entity_poly.pdbx_seq_one_letter_code
_entity_poly.pdbx_strand_id
1 'polypeptide(L)'
;MSNQLDALPMSPTEVDDFLAAARQEVAEQTFDSSDTQRLQRMVECMGDTRGMVRLGFADTLGKIGKPATPFLIEALLNHVNPVVRRASAKTLTLIADPETVPPLVQALLQDEDTVVKGSAVGAMARIGEASVPVLLEILASPLHPESTKGHAAWALAFIGTAAKDYLYREIASDSESVRAAVVGAIAKIAQDSGEAAAFEVLVNGLQDSSETVRCEAAAVLGNLTYKPAVPHLLELLNHREAETRKAAALSLMKIKDASALEPLRSALEKEAEAGIKQVISLAINQLEKQSETDDWD
;
A
#
# COMPACT_ATOMS: atom_id res chain seq x y z
N MET A 1 1.86 8.98 -34.55
CA MET A 1 2.95 8.38 -35.34
C MET A 1 4.15 8.28 -34.41
N SER A 2 4.40 7.08 -33.90
CA SER A 2 5.50 6.82 -32.96
C SER A 2 6.81 6.86 -33.75
N ASN A 3 7.65 7.87 -33.47
CA ASN A 3 9.05 7.85 -33.88
C ASN A 3 9.76 6.85 -32.97
N GLN A 4 9.66 5.56 -33.29
CA GLN A 4 10.71 4.62 -32.92
C GLN A 4 11.97 5.10 -33.64
N LEU A 5 12.83 5.77 -32.89
CA LEU A 5 14.20 6.01 -33.32
C LEU A 5 14.83 4.63 -33.55
N ASP A 6 14.95 4.24 -34.82
CA ASP A 6 15.78 3.17 -35.35
C ASP A 6 17.28 3.48 -35.10
N ALA A 7 17.63 3.74 -33.85
CA ALA A 7 19.01 3.77 -33.41
C ALA A 7 19.42 2.31 -33.16
N LEU A 8 20.41 1.83 -33.93
CA LEU A 8 21.03 0.53 -33.75
C LEU A 8 21.21 0.23 -32.24
N PRO A 9 20.91 -1.00 -31.79
CA PRO A 9 21.05 -1.36 -30.39
C PRO A 9 22.52 -1.17 -29.99
N MET A 10 22.75 -0.41 -28.92
CA MET A 10 24.09 -0.25 -28.35
C MET A 10 24.61 -1.61 -27.91
N SER A 11 25.90 -1.85 -28.16
CA SER A 11 26.62 -2.94 -27.55
C SER A 11 26.65 -2.78 -26.02
N PRO A 12 26.82 -3.86 -25.24
CA PRO A 12 26.91 -3.76 -23.79
C PRO A 12 27.96 -2.76 -23.29
N THR A 13 29.11 -2.68 -23.97
CA THR A 13 30.17 -1.71 -23.65
C THR A 13 29.73 -0.27 -23.90
N GLU A 14 29.08 0.02 -25.04
CA GLU A 14 28.56 1.36 -25.30
C GLU A 14 27.49 1.79 -24.30
N VAL A 15 26.64 0.86 -23.84
CA VAL A 15 25.67 1.13 -22.78
C VAL A 15 26.38 1.48 -21.47
N ASP A 16 27.44 0.74 -21.13
CA ASP A 16 28.19 0.95 -19.89
C ASP A 16 28.93 2.29 -19.90
N ASP A 17 29.59 2.63 -21.01
CA ASP A 17 30.25 3.92 -21.21
C ASP A 17 29.24 5.07 -21.18
N PHE A 18 28.08 4.89 -21.81
CA PHE A 18 26.99 5.87 -21.80
C PHE A 18 26.47 6.11 -20.38
N LEU A 19 26.25 5.05 -19.60
CA LEU A 19 25.82 5.15 -18.21
C LEU A 19 26.89 5.83 -17.34
N ALA A 20 28.16 5.47 -17.53
CA ALA A 20 29.29 6.05 -16.78
C ALA A 20 29.41 7.55 -17.04
N ALA A 21 29.34 7.97 -18.31
CA ALA A 21 29.37 9.38 -18.69
C ALA A 21 28.19 10.16 -18.09
N ALA A 22 26.96 9.65 -18.22
CA ALA A 22 25.79 10.31 -17.66
C ALA A 22 25.87 10.45 -16.12
N ARG A 23 26.38 9.42 -15.42
CA ARG A 23 26.59 9.48 -13.97
C ARG A 23 27.64 10.51 -13.56
N GLN A 24 28.74 10.57 -14.30
CA GLN A 24 29.81 11.54 -14.06
C GLN A 24 29.27 12.96 -14.21
N GLU A 25 28.58 13.25 -15.32
CA GLU A 25 28.03 14.58 -15.58
C GLU A 25 26.97 15.00 -14.56
N VAL A 26 26.10 14.07 -14.12
CA VAL A 26 25.13 14.35 -13.05
C VAL A 26 25.85 14.62 -11.73
N ALA A 27 26.92 13.88 -11.40
CA ALA A 27 27.70 14.11 -10.19
C ALA A 27 28.46 15.45 -10.22
N GLU A 28 28.91 15.86 -11.40
CA GLU A 28 29.61 17.13 -11.63
C GLU A 28 28.65 18.31 -11.89
N GLN A 29 27.34 18.07 -11.92
CA GLN A 29 26.30 19.06 -12.24
C GLN A 29 26.46 19.70 -13.64
N THR A 30 27.04 18.97 -14.58
CA THR A 30 27.29 19.39 -15.97
C THR A 30 26.33 18.76 -16.98
N PHE A 31 25.45 17.86 -16.54
CA PHE A 31 24.49 17.19 -17.41
C PHE A 31 23.51 18.17 -18.05
N ASP A 32 23.44 18.18 -19.38
CA ASP A 32 22.49 19.00 -20.14
C ASP A 32 21.09 18.39 -20.08
N SER A 33 20.28 18.86 -19.13
CA SER A 33 18.89 18.44 -18.96
C SER A 33 17.94 18.87 -20.09
N SER A 34 18.40 19.71 -21.03
CA SER A 34 17.64 20.09 -22.22
C SER A 34 17.82 19.12 -23.39
N ASP A 35 18.79 18.20 -23.31
CA ASP A 35 19.01 17.16 -24.31
C ASP A 35 17.93 16.06 -24.21
N THR A 36 16.83 16.30 -24.93
CA THR A 36 15.68 15.41 -24.96
C THR A 36 16.00 14.03 -25.55
N GLN A 37 16.90 13.98 -26.53
CA GLN A 37 17.27 12.73 -27.18
C GLN A 37 18.08 11.85 -26.22
N ARG A 38 18.96 12.46 -25.43
CA ARG A 38 19.73 11.78 -24.41
C ARG A 38 18.85 11.24 -23.28
N LEU A 39 17.90 12.04 -22.80
CA LEU A 39 16.91 11.59 -21.79
C LEU A 39 16.08 10.41 -22.30
N GLN A 40 15.58 10.48 -23.54
CA GLN A 40 14.86 9.37 -24.16
C GLN A 40 15.74 8.12 -24.26
N ARG A 41 17.00 8.27 -24.68
CA ARG A 41 17.93 7.13 -24.79
C ARG A 41 18.23 6.50 -23.44
N MET A 42 18.36 7.29 -22.38
CA MET A 42 18.52 6.78 -21.01
C MET A 42 17.30 5.98 -20.55
N VAL A 43 16.10 6.40 -20.92
CA VAL A 43 14.85 5.67 -20.63
C VAL A 43 14.82 4.33 -21.35
N GLU A 44 15.19 4.28 -22.64
CA GLU A 44 15.32 3.02 -23.40
C GLU A 44 16.30 2.04 -22.74
N CYS A 45 17.43 2.55 -22.22
CA CYS A 45 18.42 1.72 -21.51
C CYS A 45 17.92 1.14 -20.18
N MET A 46 16.81 1.63 -19.62
CA MET A 46 16.14 0.94 -18.51
C MET A 46 15.53 -0.41 -18.94
N GLY A 47 15.54 -0.74 -20.23
CA GLY A 47 15.19 -2.05 -20.77
C GLY A 47 16.35 -3.06 -20.86
N ASP A 48 17.58 -2.68 -20.46
CA ASP A 48 18.76 -3.56 -20.54
C ASP A 48 18.53 -4.89 -19.79
N THR A 49 19.07 -6.00 -20.31
CA THR A 49 18.89 -7.33 -19.70
C THR A 49 19.59 -7.44 -18.33
N ARG A 50 20.63 -6.64 -18.10
CA ARG A 50 21.44 -6.60 -16.88
C ARG A 50 20.78 -5.69 -15.83
N GLY A 51 20.36 -6.29 -14.71
CA GLY A 51 19.61 -5.58 -13.66
C GLY A 51 20.32 -4.37 -13.07
N MET A 52 21.64 -4.45 -12.87
CA MET A 52 22.44 -3.36 -12.32
C MET A 52 22.56 -2.16 -13.26
N VAL A 53 22.54 -2.41 -14.58
CA VAL A 53 22.59 -1.34 -15.59
C VAL A 53 21.24 -0.61 -15.63
N ARG A 54 20.13 -1.35 -15.64
CA ARG A 54 18.79 -0.77 -15.52
C ARG A 54 18.65 0.12 -14.29
N LEU A 55 19.05 -0.41 -13.13
CA LEU A 55 19.04 0.34 -11.87
C LEU A 55 19.90 1.60 -11.99
N GLY A 56 21.06 1.50 -12.64
CA GLY A 56 21.92 2.64 -12.83
C GLY A 56 21.31 3.77 -13.65
N PHE A 57 20.60 3.45 -14.74
CA PHE A 57 19.87 4.47 -15.51
C PHE A 57 18.70 5.05 -14.70
N ALA A 58 17.93 4.22 -14.00
CA ALA A 58 16.85 4.67 -13.13
C ALA A 58 17.35 5.64 -12.05
N ASP A 59 18.43 5.30 -11.34
CA ASP A 59 19.03 6.16 -10.31
C ASP A 59 19.55 7.47 -10.90
N THR A 60 20.14 7.42 -12.09
CA THR A 60 20.68 8.62 -12.76
C THR A 60 19.55 9.55 -13.21
N LEU A 61 18.49 9.01 -13.82
CA LEU A 61 17.28 9.76 -14.19
C LEU A 61 16.57 10.33 -12.95
N GLY A 62 16.52 9.58 -11.85
CA GLY A 62 15.98 10.06 -10.58
C GLY A 62 16.75 11.26 -10.02
N LYS A 63 18.09 11.27 -10.14
CA LYS A 63 18.95 12.40 -9.75
C LYS A 63 18.82 13.60 -10.68
N ILE A 64 18.59 13.39 -11.97
CA ILE A 64 18.26 14.47 -12.93
C ILE A 64 16.96 15.15 -12.51
N GLY A 65 15.97 14.39 -12.03
CA GLY A 65 14.76 14.93 -11.44
C GLY A 65 13.72 15.35 -12.48
N LYS A 66 13.03 16.47 -12.23
CA LYS A 66 11.88 16.94 -13.04
C LYS A 66 12.09 16.96 -14.56
N PRO A 67 13.27 17.32 -15.12
CA PRO A 67 13.49 17.26 -16.56
C PRO A 67 13.29 15.87 -17.18
N ALA A 68 13.51 14.79 -16.42
CA ALA A 68 13.28 13.43 -16.88
C ALA A 68 11.80 13.01 -16.85
N THR A 69 10.96 13.71 -16.09
CA THR A 69 9.54 13.35 -15.83
C THR A 69 8.72 13.12 -17.10
N PRO A 70 8.75 14.00 -18.13
CA PRO A 70 7.93 13.79 -19.34
C PRO A 70 8.27 12.48 -20.08
N PHE A 71 9.56 12.12 -20.13
CA PHE A 71 10.03 10.90 -20.79
C PHE A 71 9.67 9.65 -19.99
N LEU A 72 9.73 9.73 -18.66
CA LEU A 72 9.31 8.64 -17.77
C LEU A 72 7.79 8.43 -17.81
N ILE A 73 6.98 9.50 -17.92
CA ILE A 73 5.53 9.40 -18.10
C ILE A 73 5.21 8.74 -19.44
N GLU A 74 5.81 9.23 -20.53
CA GLU A 74 5.59 8.65 -21.86
C GLU A 74 5.94 7.16 -21.88
N ALA A 75 7.07 6.79 -21.28
CA ALA A 75 7.47 5.40 -21.20
C ALA A 75 6.58 4.57 -20.26
N LEU A 76 6.16 5.11 -19.11
CA LEU A 76 5.22 4.45 -18.21
C LEU A 76 3.91 4.10 -18.90
N LEU A 77 3.37 4.99 -19.75
CA LEU A 77 2.05 4.81 -20.34
C LEU A 77 2.08 4.02 -21.65
N ASN A 78 3.12 4.20 -22.46
CA ASN A 78 3.09 3.77 -23.87
C ASN A 78 4.21 2.79 -24.24
N HIS A 79 5.19 2.52 -23.37
CA HIS A 79 6.33 1.69 -23.76
C HIS A 79 5.95 0.20 -23.91
N VAL A 80 6.33 -0.40 -25.05
CA VAL A 80 6.00 -1.79 -25.38
C VAL A 80 6.61 -2.81 -24.42
N ASN A 81 7.82 -2.54 -23.92
CA ASN A 81 8.50 -3.38 -22.93
C ASN A 81 8.02 -3.06 -21.50
N PRO A 82 7.35 -4.00 -20.80
CA PRO A 82 6.90 -3.78 -19.42
C PRO A 82 8.05 -3.53 -18.44
N VAL A 83 9.28 -4.00 -18.72
CA VAL A 83 10.44 -3.72 -17.86
C VAL A 83 10.73 -2.22 -17.81
N VAL A 84 10.63 -1.53 -18.94
CA VAL A 84 10.81 -0.08 -19.02
C VAL A 84 9.65 0.65 -18.32
N ARG A 85 8.40 0.19 -18.47
CA ARG A 85 7.26 0.77 -17.75
C ARG A 85 7.42 0.66 -16.23
N ARG A 86 7.78 -0.53 -15.74
CA ARG A 86 8.06 -0.79 -14.32
C ARG A 86 9.19 0.10 -13.80
N ALA A 87 10.29 0.19 -14.55
CA ALA A 87 11.43 1.04 -14.19
C ALA A 87 11.02 2.52 -14.16
N SER A 88 10.21 2.97 -15.13
CA SER A 88 9.73 4.35 -15.18
C SER A 88 8.88 4.71 -13.96
N ALA A 89 7.92 3.88 -13.56
CA ALA A 89 7.15 4.08 -12.34
C ALA A 89 8.05 4.16 -11.08
N LYS A 90 9.05 3.28 -10.97
CA LYS A 90 10.01 3.29 -9.86
C LYS A 90 10.91 4.52 -9.86
N THR A 91 11.34 4.99 -11.02
CA THR A 91 12.12 6.23 -11.13
C THR A 91 11.27 7.44 -10.74
N LEU A 92 9.98 7.46 -11.11
CA LEU A 92 9.05 8.51 -10.66
C LEU A 92 8.89 8.53 -9.12
N THR A 93 9.03 7.38 -8.44
CA THR A 93 9.13 7.34 -6.96
C THR A 93 10.32 8.14 -6.45
N LEU A 94 11.47 8.11 -7.12
CA LEU A 94 12.67 8.86 -6.71
C LEU A 94 12.49 10.37 -6.89
N ILE A 95 11.77 10.77 -7.94
CA ILE A 95 11.50 12.18 -8.26
C ILE A 95 10.39 12.75 -7.36
N ALA A 96 9.36 11.94 -7.07
CA ALA A 96 8.22 12.29 -6.21
C ALA A 96 7.52 13.61 -6.61
N ASP A 97 7.34 13.83 -7.91
CA ASP A 97 6.65 15.02 -8.43
C ASP A 97 5.12 14.85 -8.40
N PRO A 98 4.37 15.70 -7.68
CA PRO A 98 2.90 15.64 -7.64
C PRO A 98 2.22 15.73 -9.02
N GLU A 99 2.86 16.35 -10.01
CA GLU A 99 2.32 16.42 -11.38
C GLU A 99 2.21 15.04 -12.05
N THR A 100 2.86 14.03 -11.48
CA THR A 100 2.84 12.64 -11.99
C THR A 100 1.66 11.83 -11.46
N VAL A 101 0.86 12.36 -10.54
CA VAL A 101 -0.29 11.62 -9.98
C VAL A 101 -1.28 11.17 -11.07
N PRO A 102 -1.75 12.02 -12.01
CA PRO A 102 -2.66 11.57 -13.06
C PRO A 102 -2.14 10.40 -13.93
N PRO A 103 -0.90 10.43 -14.49
CA PRO A 103 -0.39 9.30 -15.25
C PRO A 103 -0.13 8.05 -14.39
N LEU A 104 0.23 8.20 -13.11
CA LEU A 104 0.38 7.06 -12.19
C LEU A 104 -0.97 6.38 -11.92
N VAL A 105 -2.05 7.17 -11.77
CA VAL A 105 -3.42 6.65 -11.67
C VAL A 105 -3.81 5.93 -12.96
N GLN A 106 -3.50 6.50 -14.13
CA GLN A 106 -3.76 5.83 -15.41
C GLN A 106 -3.05 4.47 -15.48
N ALA A 107 -1.78 4.40 -15.08
CA ALA A 107 -1.03 3.14 -15.04
C ALA A 107 -1.63 2.13 -14.05
N LEU A 108 -2.05 2.56 -12.86
CA LEU A 108 -2.75 1.70 -11.90
C LEU A 108 -4.04 1.11 -12.51
N LEU A 109 -4.83 1.93 -13.18
CA LEU A 109 -6.14 1.54 -13.69
C LEU A 109 -6.05 0.70 -14.98
N GLN A 110 -5.10 0.99 -15.86
CA GLN A 110 -5.12 0.52 -17.26
C GLN A 110 -3.95 -0.38 -17.66
N ASP A 111 -2.83 -0.41 -16.92
CA ASP A 111 -1.72 -1.27 -17.32
C ASP A 111 -2.12 -2.76 -17.16
N GLU A 112 -1.66 -3.63 -18.03
CA GLU A 112 -1.90 -5.08 -17.92
C GLU A 112 -0.92 -5.74 -16.94
N ASP A 113 0.23 -5.10 -16.71
CA ASP A 113 1.30 -5.60 -15.87
C ASP A 113 1.07 -5.23 -14.40
N THR A 114 0.82 -6.24 -13.57
CA THR A 114 0.55 -6.04 -12.14
C THR A 114 1.73 -5.41 -11.37
N VAL A 115 2.97 -5.58 -11.84
CA VAL A 115 4.15 -4.95 -11.24
C VAL A 115 4.21 -3.46 -11.58
N VAL A 116 3.74 -3.06 -12.77
CA VAL A 116 3.57 -1.63 -13.10
C VAL A 116 2.53 -1.00 -12.18
N LYS A 117 1.37 -1.65 -12.00
CA LYS A 117 0.34 -1.16 -11.05
C LYS A 117 0.90 -0.95 -9.65
N GLY A 118 1.55 -1.97 -9.09
CA GLY A 118 2.17 -1.88 -7.76
C GLY A 118 3.28 -0.82 -7.68
N SER A 119 4.06 -0.62 -8.75
CA SER A 119 5.08 0.43 -8.79
C SER A 119 4.47 1.83 -8.85
N ALA A 120 3.36 2.00 -9.59
CA ALA A 120 2.64 3.26 -9.65
C ALA A 120 2.05 3.65 -8.29
N VAL A 121 1.52 2.66 -7.57
CA VAL A 121 1.03 2.81 -6.19
C VAL A 121 2.16 3.21 -5.25
N GLY A 122 3.33 2.57 -5.35
CA GLY A 122 4.51 2.96 -4.57
C GLY A 122 4.97 4.40 -4.85
N ALA A 123 4.90 4.84 -6.10
CA ALA A 123 5.20 6.23 -6.46
C ALA A 123 4.17 7.22 -5.86
N MET A 124 2.87 6.92 -5.96
CA MET A 124 1.82 7.74 -5.32
C MET A 124 1.98 7.81 -3.80
N ALA A 125 2.32 6.68 -3.15
CA ALA A 125 2.60 6.66 -1.73
C ALA A 125 3.78 7.56 -1.34
N ARG A 126 4.83 7.59 -2.17
CA ARG A 126 6.01 8.43 -1.95
C ARG A 126 5.76 9.92 -2.20
N ILE A 127 4.88 10.24 -3.16
CA ILE A 127 4.39 11.60 -3.44
C ILE A 127 3.60 12.14 -2.24
N GLY A 128 2.86 11.28 -1.53
CA GLY A 128 2.24 11.63 -0.26
C GLY A 128 0.87 12.29 -0.42
N GLU A 129 0.63 13.35 0.35
CA GLU A 129 -0.69 14.00 0.50
C GLU A 129 -1.38 14.34 -0.82
N ALA A 130 -0.61 14.76 -1.84
CA ALA A 130 -1.16 15.08 -3.16
C ALA A 130 -1.83 13.88 -3.88
N SER A 131 -1.52 12.66 -3.49
CA SER A 131 -2.16 11.45 -4.02
C SER A 131 -3.45 11.06 -3.27
N VAL A 132 -3.68 11.58 -2.07
CA VAL A 132 -4.80 11.13 -1.21
C VAL A 132 -6.17 11.33 -1.85
N PRO A 133 -6.52 12.50 -2.43
CA PRO A 133 -7.87 12.71 -2.97
C PRO A 133 -8.24 11.67 -4.04
N VAL A 134 -7.35 11.41 -5.01
CA VAL A 134 -7.64 10.46 -6.08
C VAL A 134 -7.64 9.01 -5.60
N LEU A 135 -6.85 8.66 -4.59
CA LEU A 135 -6.89 7.33 -3.97
C LEU A 135 -8.23 7.07 -3.27
N LEU A 136 -8.80 8.10 -2.63
CA LEU A 136 -10.13 8.02 -2.01
C LEU A 136 -11.24 7.92 -3.06
N GLU A 137 -11.13 8.65 -4.17
CA GLU A 137 -12.06 8.52 -5.31
C GLU A 137 -12.04 7.09 -5.88
N ILE A 138 -10.85 6.48 -6.01
CA ILE A 138 -10.70 5.09 -6.45
C ILE A 138 -11.40 4.13 -5.49
N LEU A 139 -11.27 4.35 -4.18
CA LEU A 139 -11.93 3.53 -3.15
C LEU A 139 -13.45 3.68 -3.15
N ALA A 140 -13.94 4.92 -3.30
CA ALA A 140 -15.36 5.24 -3.27
C ALA A 140 -16.11 4.76 -4.51
N SER A 141 -15.41 4.64 -5.65
CA SER A 141 -16.03 4.25 -6.91
C SER A 141 -16.42 2.76 -6.93
N PRO A 142 -17.70 2.43 -7.18
CA PRO A 142 -18.13 1.05 -7.35
C PRO A 142 -17.65 0.43 -8.67
N LEU A 143 -17.08 1.23 -9.57
CA LEU A 143 -16.61 0.77 -10.89
C LEU A 143 -15.23 0.10 -10.83
N HIS A 144 -14.46 0.35 -9.77
CA HIS A 144 -13.13 -0.23 -9.65
C HIS A 144 -13.16 -1.60 -8.96
N PRO A 145 -12.42 -2.59 -9.47
CA PRO A 145 -12.37 -3.90 -8.86
C PRO A 145 -11.65 -3.84 -7.50
N GLU A 146 -11.97 -4.79 -6.63
CA GLU A 146 -11.40 -4.88 -5.27
C GLU A 146 -9.87 -4.95 -5.27
N SER A 147 -9.25 -5.50 -6.31
CA SER A 147 -7.79 -5.48 -6.48
C SER A 147 -7.23 -4.06 -6.62
N THR A 148 -7.94 -3.16 -7.31
CA THR A 148 -7.54 -1.76 -7.48
C THR A 148 -7.79 -0.96 -6.21
N LYS A 149 -8.92 -1.21 -5.53
CA LYS A 149 -9.20 -0.63 -4.22
C LYS A 149 -8.16 -1.05 -3.17
N GLY A 150 -7.77 -2.32 -3.16
CA GLY A 150 -6.71 -2.83 -2.28
C GLY A 150 -5.37 -2.12 -2.50
N HIS A 151 -5.01 -1.83 -3.75
CA HIS A 151 -3.83 -1.00 -4.05
C HIS A 151 -3.97 0.43 -3.53
N ALA A 152 -5.14 1.06 -3.69
CA ALA A 152 -5.37 2.41 -3.20
C ALA A 152 -5.31 2.49 -1.67
N ALA A 153 -5.93 1.53 -0.97
CA ALA A 153 -5.83 1.40 0.49
C ALA A 153 -4.38 1.19 0.95
N TRP A 154 -3.61 0.37 0.23
CA TRP A 154 -2.19 0.18 0.52
C TRP A 154 -1.40 1.47 0.37
N ALA A 155 -1.60 2.25 -0.70
CA ALA A 155 -0.97 3.56 -0.84
C ALA A 155 -1.32 4.49 0.33
N LEU A 156 -2.61 4.61 0.70
CA LEU A 156 -3.03 5.44 1.84
C LEU A 156 -2.33 5.04 3.15
N ALA A 157 -2.19 3.74 3.41
CA ALA A 157 -1.49 3.26 4.59
C ALA A 157 -0.01 3.63 4.61
N PHE A 158 0.67 3.61 3.46
CA PHE A 158 2.07 4.05 3.35
C PHE A 158 2.24 5.57 3.40
N ILE A 159 1.26 6.34 2.90
CA ILE A 159 1.23 7.79 3.07
C ILE A 159 1.12 8.14 4.56
N GLY A 160 0.22 7.44 5.27
CA GLY A 160 0.15 7.41 6.74
C GLY A 160 0.18 8.81 7.37
N THR A 161 1.15 9.03 8.26
CA THR A 161 1.27 10.25 9.06
C THR A 161 1.38 11.54 8.24
N ALA A 162 1.91 11.47 7.02
CA ALA A 162 2.05 12.65 6.16
C ALA A 162 0.69 13.25 5.74
N ALA A 163 -0.38 12.46 5.74
CA ALA A 163 -1.73 12.91 5.42
C ALA A 163 -2.71 12.74 6.58
N LYS A 164 -2.20 12.76 7.83
CA LYS A 164 -2.98 12.51 9.04
C LYS A 164 -4.29 13.30 9.08
N ASP A 165 -4.23 14.63 9.01
CA ASP A 165 -5.42 15.48 9.14
C ASP A 165 -6.45 15.22 8.05
N TYR A 166 -6.00 14.77 6.87
CA TYR A 166 -6.88 14.36 5.79
C TYR A 166 -7.56 13.04 6.14
N LEU A 167 -6.78 12.02 6.52
CA LEU A 167 -7.28 10.68 6.85
C LEU A 167 -8.30 10.72 8.00
N TYR A 168 -8.06 11.53 9.04
CA TYR A 168 -8.99 11.62 10.17
C TYR A 168 -10.36 12.22 9.79
N ARG A 169 -10.45 13.05 8.75
CA ARG A 169 -11.75 13.56 8.28
C ARG A 169 -12.55 12.48 7.57
N GLU A 170 -11.86 11.61 6.84
CA GLU A 170 -12.48 10.57 6.01
C GLU A 170 -13.00 9.35 6.80
N ILE A 171 -12.76 9.31 8.11
CA ILE A 171 -13.44 8.36 9.02
C ILE A 171 -14.97 8.52 8.93
N ALA A 172 -15.45 9.74 8.65
CA ALA A 172 -16.87 10.03 8.51
C ALA A 172 -17.40 9.91 7.07
N SER A 173 -16.62 9.33 6.15
CA SER A 173 -17.02 9.19 4.74
C SER A 173 -18.29 8.36 4.59
N ASP A 174 -19.15 8.73 3.64
CA ASP A 174 -20.34 7.94 3.28
C ASP A 174 -19.96 6.57 2.69
N SER A 175 -18.76 6.45 2.09
CA SER A 175 -18.27 5.20 1.51
C SER A 175 -17.63 4.29 2.57
N GLU A 176 -18.20 3.09 2.76
CA GLU A 176 -17.61 2.09 3.65
C GLU A 176 -16.22 1.63 3.22
N SER A 177 -15.95 1.58 1.91
CA SER A 177 -14.61 1.23 1.38
C SER A 177 -13.58 2.29 1.75
N VAL A 178 -13.96 3.56 1.71
CA VAL A 178 -13.12 4.67 2.18
C VAL A 178 -12.88 4.55 3.69
N ARG A 179 -13.94 4.41 4.49
CA ARG A 179 -13.82 4.29 5.95
C ARG A 179 -12.91 3.11 6.35
N ALA A 180 -13.05 1.95 5.71
CA ALA A 180 -12.20 0.79 5.99
C ALA A 180 -10.73 1.05 5.63
N ALA A 181 -10.45 1.61 4.45
CA ALA A 181 -9.08 1.96 4.07
C ALA A 181 -8.43 2.98 5.02
N VAL A 182 -9.22 3.97 5.48
CA VAL A 182 -8.78 4.96 6.46
C VAL A 182 -8.45 4.32 7.80
N VAL A 183 -9.25 3.36 8.28
CA VAL A 183 -8.93 2.57 9.49
C VAL A 183 -7.58 1.86 9.34
N GLY A 184 -7.33 1.22 8.20
CA GLY A 184 -6.03 0.60 7.90
C GLY A 184 -4.87 1.61 7.91
N ALA A 185 -5.06 2.79 7.33
CA ALA A 185 -4.05 3.83 7.32
C ALA A 185 -3.78 4.44 8.71
N ILE A 186 -4.83 4.64 9.51
CA ILE A 186 -4.71 5.12 10.90
C ILE A 186 -4.05 4.06 11.78
N ALA A 187 -4.23 2.78 11.50
CA ALA A 187 -3.49 1.72 12.20
C ALA A 187 -1.98 1.84 11.99
N LYS A 188 -1.55 2.22 10.78
CA LYS A 188 -0.13 2.50 10.52
C LYS A 188 0.36 3.72 11.29
N ILE A 189 -0.45 4.77 11.39
CA ILE A 189 -0.17 5.93 12.25
C ILE A 189 -0.03 5.52 13.72
N ALA A 190 -0.94 4.70 14.24
CA ALA A 190 -0.90 4.19 15.60
C ALA A 190 0.38 3.38 15.86
N GLN A 191 0.78 2.54 14.91
CA GLN A 191 2.01 1.75 14.99
C GLN A 191 3.27 2.64 15.03
N ASP A 192 3.33 3.66 14.17
CA ASP A 192 4.54 4.46 13.99
C ASP A 192 4.69 5.56 15.04
N SER A 193 3.59 6.12 15.55
CA SER A 193 3.59 7.26 16.48
C SER A 193 3.17 6.93 17.91
N GLY A 194 2.44 5.82 18.13
CA GLY A 194 1.86 5.48 19.43
C GLY A 194 0.77 6.43 19.92
N GLU A 195 0.20 7.26 19.04
CA GLU A 195 -0.78 8.28 19.41
C GLU A 195 -2.10 7.68 19.91
N ALA A 196 -2.54 8.10 21.10
CA ALA A 196 -3.78 7.62 21.72
C ALA A 196 -5.02 7.86 20.84
N ALA A 197 -5.12 9.04 20.20
CA ALA A 197 -6.24 9.37 19.32
C ALA A 197 -6.36 8.40 18.12
N ALA A 198 -5.25 7.85 17.64
CA ALA A 198 -5.27 6.85 16.58
C ALA A 198 -5.93 5.57 17.09
N PHE A 199 -5.54 5.08 18.27
CA PHE A 199 -6.17 3.91 18.88
C PHE A 199 -7.66 4.12 19.21
N GLU A 200 -8.04 5.31 19.68
CA GLU A 200 -9.46 5.65 19.91
C GLU A 200 -10.29 5.53 18.63
N VAL A 201 -9.77 6.02 17.50
CA VAL A 201 -10.43 5.86 16.20
C VAL A 201 -10.57 4.38 15.82
N LEU A 202 -9.52 3.58 16.00
CA LEU A 202 -9.58 2.15 15.66
C LEU A 202 -10.61 1.42 16.52
N VAL A 203 -10.68 1.72 17.82
CA VAL A 203 -11.68 1.15 18.73
C VAL A 203 -13.09 1.58 18.32
N ASN A 204 -13.29 2.85 17.98
CA ASN A 204 -14.58 3.34 17.49
C ASN A 204 -15.02 2.65 16.18
N GLY A 205 -14.06 2.28 15.33
CA GLY A 205 -14.31 1.52 14.10
C GLY A 205 -14.96 0.15 14.34
N LEU A 206 -14.80 -0.45 15.53
CA LEU A 206 -15.50 -1.69 15.91
C LEU A 206 -17.02 -1.50 16.01
N GLN A 207 -17.50 -0.26 16.13
CA GLN A 207 -18.92 0.07 16.24
C GLN A 207 -19.49 0.64 14.91
N ASP A 208 -18.72 0.61 13.82
CA ASP A 208 -19.19 1.11 12.53
C ASP A 208 -20.42 0.34 12.03
N SER A 209 -21.31 1.05 11.32
CA SER A 209 -22.49 0.46 10.69
C SER A 209 -22.17 -0.64 9.66
N SER A 210 -21.04 -0.51 8.97
CA SER A 210 -20.58 -1.45 7.94
C SER A 210 -19.79 -2.61 8.57
N GLU A 211 -20.13 -3.84 8.16
CA GLU A 211 -19.37 -5.03 8.51
C GLU A 211 -17.91 -4.92 8.08
N THR A 212 -17.64 -4.40 6.89
CA THR A 212 -16.27 -4.29 6.36
C THR A 212 -15.39 -3.43 7.24
N VAL A 213 -15.92 -2.30 7.72
CA VAL A 213 -15.17 -1.39 8.61
C VAL A 213 -14.93 -2.02 9.97
N ARG A 214 -15.93 -2.70 10.56
CA ARG A 214 -15.76 -3.42 11.83
C ARG A 214 -14.71 -4.53 11.73
N CYS A 215 -14.74 -5.31 10.65
CA CYS A 215 -13.78 -6.38 10.39
C CYS A 215 -12.35 -5.82 10.24
N GLU A 216 -12.19 -4.72 9.51
CA GLU A 216 -10.89 -4.06 9.37
C GLU A 216 -10.38 -3.54 10.72
N ALA A 217 -11.23 -2.83 11.48
CA ALA A 217 -10.91 -2.34 12.83
C ALA A 217 -10.48 -3.48 13.77
N ALA A 218 -11.22 -4.60 13.77
CA ALA A 218 -10.86 -5.77 14.56
C ALA A 218 -9.52 -6.38 14.12
N ALA A 219 -9.29 -6.49 12.81
CA ALA A 219 -8.07 -7.04 12.25
C ALA A 219 -6.85 -6.19 12.63
N VAL A 220 -6.92 -4.86 12.48
CA VAL A 220 -5.80 -3.97 12.80
C VAL A 220 -5.51 -3.90 14.29
N LEU A 221 -6.53 -3.85 15.15
CA LEU A 221 -6.35 -3.87 16.61
C LEU A 221 -5.70 -5.19 17.08
N GLY A 222 -6.06 -6.30 16.42
CA GLY A 222 -5.44 -7.61 16.66
C GLY A 222 -3.97 -7.64 16.24
N ASN A 223 -3.64 -7.09 15.07
CA ASN A 223 -2.26 -6.98 14.59
C ASN A 223 -1.40 -6.06 15.46
N LEU A 224 -2.01 -5.00 16.03
CA LEU A 224 -1.37 -4.10 16.98
C LEU A 224 -1.29 -4.67 18.40
N THR A 225 -1.91 -5.83 18.66
CA THR A 225 -1.99 -6.46 20.00
C THR A 225 -2.53 -5.51 21.09
N TYR A 226 -3.49 -4.66 20.71
CA TYR A 226 -3.98 -3.58 21.58
C TYR A 226 -5.01 -4.08 22.60
N LYS A 227 -4.53 -4.45 23.80
CA LYS A 227 -5.37 -4.98 24.90
C LYS A 227 -6.58 -4.13 25.29
N PRO A 228 -6.54 -2.78 25.30
CA PRO A 228 -7.73 -1.99 25.65
C PRO A 228 -8.92 -2.17 24.69
N ALA A 229 -8.72 -2.74 23.50
CA ALA A 229 -9.82 -3.10 22.60
C ALA A 229 -10.57 -4.37 23.01
N VAL A 230 -10.03 -5.21 23.91
CA VAL A 230 -10.61 -6.52 24.25
C VAL A 230 -12.10 -6.43 24.61
N PRO A 231 -12.57 -5.53 25.49
CA PRO A 231 -14.00 -5.45 25.82
C PRO A 231 -14.90 -5.25 24.58
N HIS A 232 -14.50 -4.39 23.65
CA HIS A 232 -15.24 -4.11 22.42
C HIS A 232 -15.19 -5.29 21.44
N LEU A 233 -14.06 -5.98 21.36
CA LEU A 233 -13.94 -7.20 20.55
C LEU A 233 -14.81 -8.34 21.10
N LEU A 234 -14.99 -8.42 22.43
CA LEU A 234 -15.88 -9.40 23.04
C LEU A 234 -17.35 -9.17 22.67
N GLU A 235 -17.79 -7.91 22.54
CA GLU A 235 -19.13 -7.58 22.07
C GLU A 235 -19.36 -8.09 20.64
N LEU A 236 -18.34 -7.98 19.77
CA LEU A 236 -18.41 -8.43 18.38
C LEU A 236 -18.55 -9.96 18.21
N LEU A 237 -18.20 -10.77 19.21
CA LEU A 237 -18.42 -12.23 19.18
C LEU A 237 -19.91 -12.61 19.09
N ASN A 238 -20.82 -11.69 19.44
CA ASN A 238 -22.26 -11.91 19.40
C ASN A 238 -22.93 -11.11 18.26
N HIS A 239 -22.16 -10.56 17.34
CA HIS A 239 -22.69 -9.73 16.26
C HIS A 239 -23.45 -10.58 15.23
N ARG A 240 -24.45 -9.97 14.56
CA ARG A 240 -25.34 -10.69 13.62
C ARG A 240 -24.57 -11.27 12.42
N GLU A 241 -23.60 -10.54 11.88
CA GLU A 241 -22.83 -10.99 10.73
C GLU A 241 -21.66 -11.91 11.11
N ALA A 242 -21.54 -12.96 10.29
CA ALA A 242 -20.56 -14.03 10.38
C ALA A 242 -19.11 -13.53 10.42
N GLU A 243 -18.73 -12.69 9.46
CA GLU A 243 -17.33 -12.28 9.32
C GLU A 243 -16.92 -11.32 10.44
N THR A 244 -17.86 -10.53 10.98
CA THR A 244 -17.63 -9.74 12.20
C THR A 244 -17.25 -10.62 13.40
N ARG A 245 -18.01 -11.70 13.66
CA ARG A 245 -17.72 -12.64 14.77
C ARG A 245 -16.36 -13.32 14.59
N LYS A 246 -16.08 -13.76 13.36
CA LYS A 246 -14.80 -14.38 12.98
C LYS A 246 -13.61 -13.42 13.16
N ALA A 247 -13.74 -12.17 12.72
CA ALA A 247 -12.71 -11.14 12.85
C ALA A 247 -12.40 -10.87 14.33
N ALA A 248 -13.43 -10.79 15.18
CA ALA A 248 -13.28 -10.65 16.63
C ALA A 248 -12.50 -11.83 17.24
N ALA A 249 -12.87 -13.07 16.93
CA ALA A 249 -12.19 -14.26 17.43
C ALA A 249 -10.70 -14.31 17.01
N LEU A 250 -10.39 -14.00 15.75
CA LEU A 250 -9.01 -13.91 15.25
C LEU A 250 -8.23 -12.79 15.94
N SER A 251 -8.87 -11.65 16.20
CA SER A 251 -8.25 -10.51 16.85
C SER A 251 -7.90 -10.82 18.31
N LEU A 252 -8.85 -11.37 19.06
CA LEU A 252 -8.65 -11.80 20.46
C LEU A 252 -7.54 -12.85 20.58
N MET A 253 -7.49 -13.80 19.64
CA MET A 253 -6.41 -14.79 19.54
C MET A 253 -5.03 -14.13 19.36
N LYS A 254 -4.93 -13.06 18.56
CA LYS A 254 -3.67 -12.32 18.34
C LYS A 254 -3.28 -11.47 19.55
N ILE A 255 -4.25 -10.84 20.21
CA ILE A 255 -4.02 -9.99 21.40
C ILE A 255 -3.55 -10.81 22.60
N LYS A 256 -3.98 -12.07 22.68
CA LYS A 256 -3.54 -13.03 23.71
C LYS A 256 -3.93 -12.61 25.13
N ASP A 257 -5.13 -12.05 25.29
CA ASP A 257 -5.69 -11.74 26.61
C ASP A 257 -6.52 -12.92 27.13
N ALA A 258 -6.11 -13.48 28.26
CA ALA A 258 -6.79 -14.62 28.90
C ALA A 258 -8.23 -14.29 29.32
N SER A 259 -8.57 -13.00 29.52
CA SER A 259 -9.94 -12.60 29.84
C SER A 259 -10.94 -12.95 28.73
N ALA A 260 -10.45 -13.26 27.51
CA ALA A 260 -11.28 -13.64 26.38
C ALA A 260 -11.72 -15.11 26.38
N LEU A 261 -11.12 -15.97 27.20
CA LEU A 261 -11.38 -17.42 27.19
C LEU A 261 -12.85 -17.76 27.42
N GLU A 262 -13.44 -17.33 28.54
CA GLU A 262 -14.83 -17.65 28.87
C GLU A 262 -15.85 -17.05 27.89
N PRO A 263 -15.72 -15.77 27.45
CA PRO A 263 -16.53 -15.24 26.36
C PRO A 263 -16.42 -16.04 25.06
N LEU A 264 -15.21 -16.48 24.66
CA LEU A 264 -15.01 -17.29 23.46
C LEU A 264 -15.68 -18.67 23.59
N ARG A 265 -15.62 -19.31 24.76
CA ARG A 265 -16.36 -20.57 25.01
C ARG A 265 -17.86 -20.38 24.87
N SER A 266 -18.40 -19.32 25.47
CA SER A 266 -19.84 -19.01 25.35
C SER A 266 -20.24 -18.72 23.90
N ALA A 267 -19.39 -18.03 23.13
CA ALA A 267 -19.61 -17.78 21.71
C ALA A 267 -19.57 -19.09 20.90
N LEU A 268 -18.64 -20.00 21.20
CA LEU A 268 -18.50 -21.29 20.51
C LEU A 268 -19.76 -22.17 20.65
N GLU A 269 -20.38 -22.18 21.83
CA GLU A 269 -21.61 -22.93 22.10
C GLU A 269 -22.79 -22.43 21.27
N LYS A 270 -22.87 -21.12 21.06
CA LYS A 270 -23.97 -20.45 20.34
C LYS A 270 -23.75 -20.37 18.84
N GLU A 271 -22.51 -20.50 18.39
CA GLU A 271 -22.18 -20.36 16.96
C GLU A 271 -22.89 -21.42 16.13
N ALA A 272 -23.40 -21.03 14.97
CA ALA A 272 -24.08 -21.92 14.03
C ALA A 272 -23.12 -22.36 12.92
N GLU A 273 -22.21 -21.48 12.50
CA GLU A 273 -21.39 -21.66 11.32
C GLU A 273 -20.12 -22.45 11.63
N ALA A 274 -19.96 -23.60 10.96
CA ALA A 274 -18.85 -24.52 11.21
C ALA A 274 -17.46 -23.88 11.01
N GLY A 275 -17.32 -23.00 10.00
CA GLY A 275 -16.07 -22.29 9.75
C GLY A 275 -15.69 -21.34 10.89
N ILE A 276 -16.67 -20.66 11.49
CA ILE A 276 -16.44 -19.76 12.63
C ILE A 276 -16.17 -20.56 13.90
N LYS A 277 -16.85 -21.69 14.12
CA LYS A 277 -16.53 -22.60 15.23
C LYS A 277 -15.07 -23.00 15.23
N GLN A 278 -14.53 -23.38 14.08
CA GLN A 278 -13.11 -23.74 13.95
C GLN A 278 -12.21 -22.58 14.36
N VAL A 279 -12.51 -21.35 13.92
CA VAL A 279 -11.74 -20.15 14.26
C VAL A 279 -11.81 -19.86 15.77
N ILE A 280 -12.99 -19.92 16.38
CA ILE A 280 -13.16 -19.71 17.82
C ILE A 280 -12.44 -20.80 18.63
N SER A 281 -12.54 -22.06 18.22
CA SER A 281 -11.80 -23.16 18.86
C SER A 281 -10.28 -22.97 18.75
N LEU A 282 -9.78 -22.51 17.60
CA LEU A 282 -8.36 -22.18 17.44
C LEU A 282 -7.93 -21.05 18.38
N ALA A 283 -8.77 -20.01 18.52
CA ALA A 283 -8.52 -18.91 19.45
C ALA A 283 -8.44 -19.39 20.90
N ILE A 284 -9.38 -20.23 21.34
CA ILE A 284 -9.39 -20.81 22.70
C ILE A 284 -8.12 -21.64 22.94
N ASN A 285 -7.82 -22.60 22.06
CA ASN A 285 -6.66 -23.48 22.21
C ASN A 285 -5.34 -22.68 22.27
N GLN A 286 -5.23 -21.61 21.48
CA GLN A 286 -4.04 -20.76 21.46
C GLN A 286 -3.87 -19.97 22.76
N LEU A 287 -4.98 -19.50 23.36
CA LEU A 287 -4.98 -18.78 24.64
C LEU A 287 -4.67 -19.73 25.81
N GLU A 288 -5.29 -20.91 25.86
CA GLU A 288 -5.05 -21.93 26.89
C GLU A 288 -3.58 -22.35 26.94
N LYS A 289 -3.00 -22.66 25.78
CA LYS A 289 -1.59 -23.04 25.68
C LYS A 289 -0.67 -21.96 26.25
N GLN A 290 -1.03 -20.69 26.09
CA GLN A 290 -0.20 -19.58 26.54
C GLN A 290 -0.35 -19.34 28.04
N SER A 291 -1.56 -19.46 28.61
CA SER A 291 -1.74 -19.41 30.08
C SER A 291 -0.98 -20.54 30.79
N GLU A 292 -0.93 -21.73 30.18
CA GLU A 292 -0.13 -22.84 30.70
C GLU A 292 1.37 -22.60 30.61
N THR A 293 1.85 -21.65 29.81
CA THR A 293 3.29 -21.32 29.74
C THR A 293 3.65 -20.25 30.75
N ASP A 294 2.78 -19.25 30.94
CA ASP A 294 2.99 -18.13 31.86
C ASP A 294 2.90 -18.55 33.34
N ASP A 295 2.25 -19.68 33.67
CA ASP A 295 2.17 -20.21 35.05
C ASP A 295 3.48 -20.89 35.55
N TRP A 296 4.49 -21.07 34.70
CA TRP A 296 5.75 -21.76 35.04
C TRP A 296 7.01 -20.86 35.03
N ASP A 297 6.88 -19.58 34.66
CA ASP A 297 7.96 -18.57 34.68
C ASP A 297 7.84 -17.60 35.87
#